data_AF-W2GG34-F1
#
_entry.id   AF-W2GG34-F1
#
_cell.length_a   1.000
_cell.length_b   1.000
_cell.length_c   1.000
_cell.angle_alpha   90.00
_cell.angle_beta   90.00
_cell.angle_gamma   90.00
#
_symmetry.space_group_name_H-M   'P 1'
#
loop_
_entity.id
_entity.type
_entity.pdbx_description
1 polymer ?
#
loop_
_entity_poly.entity_id
_entity_poly.type
_entity_poly.pdbx_seq_one_letter_code
_entity_poly.pdbx_strand_id
1 'polypeptide(L)'
;MPGVVDKDSGNPDLINATKTSRAESIDYYPTWPGIWMFGNLGRAIFTGSTARIWPFSYNECNDTVFDSQNQRISACDPNPGSGMNPYQGRGAPEIDILEGGGTEISSSMQVGPGMPDDFRKFYEKVNPSCIYGYGSCTTPGANSVDVPTALYKKNRGYKSWYQGMRYGANNLCASRSDEIQTLAKINASLSKGITENACTIDICPASYDVNADLGFMDNRTDHWGINSNGTCFPRMNAYTGAYLCNAGNTASKCTESGGSTSAASSFMYQMDALSANWGIQLAAYLDWVTYTVEWVPGDDGYVRWEVEGNPLYEIAAATVTNPPQDAAQMNPRKIMIEEPMYVIFNVALSSSWGSKPPNAGVSGCYGDGKDKKTNTICDAFPMKMKIDYIRVYQDTSTMVYGCDPASHPTKQWIEDNIDSYQDFDNLVVRVSGKASCNSDDDCTIASKGGSSVRTGYCTNRRCECISHTWTGPRCTETTSVKKGDSQYGPPLTVSIAVAVGVVFATFGSILYTIRNDKRDKERWLKTNAIQMARAKQVGSSASANEAEIVSEKAGYSTNFV
;
A
#
# COMPACT_ATOMS: atom_id res chain seq x y z
N MET A 1 -16.39 -11.00 -9.76
CA MET A 1 -16.98 -10.41 -8.54
C MET A 1 -18.10 -11.29 -8.03
N PRO A 2 -18.50 -11.20 -6.74
CA PRO A 2 -19.60 -11.97 -6.20
C PRO A 2 -20.95 -11.47 -6.75
N GLY A 3 -21.78 -12.37 -7.29
CA GLY A 3 -23.08 -12.04 -7.86
C GLY A 3 -23.88 -13.27 -8.29
N VAL A 4 -25.18 -13.08 -8.56
CA VAL A 4 -26.10 -14.10 -9.04
C VAL A 4 -26.00 -14.19 -10.56
N VAL A 5 -25.18 -15.12 -11.05
CA VAL A 5 -24.81 -15.22 -12.47
C VAL A 5 -25.21 -16.52 -13.15
N ASP A 6 -25.98 -17.37 -12.47
CA ASP A 6 -26.51 -18.59 -13.08
C ASP A 6 -27.54 -18.25 -14.15
N LYS A 7 -27.51 -18.95 -15.29
CA LYS A 7 -28.39 -18.68 -16.44
C LYS A 7 -29.88 -18.77 -16.11
N ASP A 8 -30.24 -19.67 -15.19
CA ASP A 8 -31.63 -19.92 -14.79
C ASP A 8 -32.07 -19.04 -13.59
N SER A 9 -31.21 -18.12 -13.14
CA SER A 9 -31.48 -17.26 -11.99
C SER A 9 -32.59 -16.22 -12.23
N GLY A 10 -32.95 -15.98 -13.49
CA GLY A 10 -33.84 -14.88 -13.85
C GLY A 10 -33.20 -13.50 -13.71
N ASN A 11 -31.86 -13.42 -13.57
CA ASN A 11 -31.13 -12.16 -13.69
C ASN A 11 -31.33 -11.58 -15.10
N PRO A 12 -32.00 -10.41 -15.24
CA PRO A 12 -32.29 -9.81 -16.54
C PRO A 12 -31.04 -9.48 -17.35
N ASP A 13 -29.93 -9.16 -16.67
CA ASP A 13 -28.68 -8.78 -17.34
C ASP A 13 -28.08 -9.95 -18.12
N LEU A 14 -28.45 -11.20 -17.83
CA LEU A 14 -27.93 -12.39 -18.51
C LEU A 14 -28.70 -12.74 -19.80
N ILE A 15 -29.83 -12.09 -20.07
CA ILE A 15 -30.67 -12.38 -21.24
C ILE A 15 -29.98 -11.89 -22.50
N ASN A 16 -29.60 -12.82 -23.39
CA ASN A 16 -28.85 -12.55 -24.63
C ASN A 16 -27.56 -11.74 -24.40
N ALA A 17 -26.96 -11.90 -23.23
CA ALA A 17 -25.87 -11.08 -22.80
C ALA A 17 -24.53 -11.53 -23.37
N THR A 18 -23.64 -10.56 -23.53
CA THR A 18 -22.23 -10.79 -23.81
C THR A 18 -21.39 -10.29 -22.64
N LYS A 19 -20.09 -10.58 -22.63
CA LYS A 19 -19.18 -10.06 -21.60
C LYS A 19 -19.13 -8.53 -21.55
N THR A 20 -19.48 -7.86 -22.67
CA THR A 20 -19.51 -6.39 -22.77
C THR A 20 -20.87 -5.80 -22.38
N SER A 21 -21.92 -6.61 -22.21
CA SER A 21 -23.21 -6.11 -21.72
C SER A 21 -23.02 -5.41 -20.37
N ARG A 22 -23.74 -4.30 -20.15
CA ARG A 22 -23.66 -3.54 -18.89
C ARG A 22 -24.38 -4.30 -17.78
N ALA A 23 -23.84 -4.29 -16.57
CA ALA A 23 -24.56 -4.76 -15.39
C ALA A 23 -25.49 -3.63 -14.91
N GLU A 24 -26.78 -3.89 -14.84
CA GLU A 24 -27.82 -2.88 -14.53
C GLU A 24 -28.80 -3.35 -13.46
N SER A 25 -28.87 -4.66 -13.19
CA SER A 25 -29.80 -5.24 -12.25
C SER A 25 -29.17 -5.39 -10.85
N ILE A 26 -28.96 -4.27 -10.15
CA ILE A 26 -28.24 -4.18 -8.85
C ILE A 26 -28.61 -5.25 -7.83
N ASP A 27 -29.89 -5.62 -7.74
CA ASP A 27 -30.39 -6.61 -6.77
C ASP A 27 -29.73 -8.00 -6.93
N TYR A 28 -29.26 -8.35 -8.14
CA TYR A 28 -28.57 -9.61 -8.42
C TYR A 28 -27.07 -9.56 -8.10
N TYR A 29 -26.54 -8.41 -7.69
CA TYR A 29 -25.15 -8.26 -7.24
C TYR A 29 -25.12 -7.65 -5.83
N PRO A 30 -25.66 -8.34 -4.82
CA PRO A 30 -26.00 -7.79 -3.50
C PRO A 30 -24.80 -7.64 -2.55
N THR A 31 -23.58 -7.58 -3.07
CA THR A 31 -22.34 -7.51 -2.28
C THR A 31 -21.50 -6.30 -2.67
N TRP A 32 -20.63 -5.88 -1.77
CA TRP A 32 -19.71 -4.75 -1.93
C TRP A 32 -18.26 -5.25 -1.83
N PRO A 33 -17.69 -5.78 -2.93
CA PRO A 33 -16.27 -6.11 -2.94
C PRO A 33 -15.40 -4.85 -2.79
N GLY A 34 -14.33 -4.98 -2.01
CA GLY A 34 -13.36 -3.93 -1.74
C GLY A 34 -11.94 -4.42 -1.99
N ILE A 35 -11.19 -3.67 -2.78
CA ILE A 35 -9.75 -3.76 -2.96
C ILE A 35 -9.21 -2.34 -2.83
N TRP A 36 -8.40 -2.10 -1.82
CA TRP A 36 -7.95 -0.76 -1.48
C TRP A 36 -6.60 -0.79 -0.79
N MET A 37 -5.94 0.36 -0.74
CA MET A 37 -4.65 0.56 -0.11
C MET A 37 -4.82 1.53 1.06
N PHE A 38 -4.15 1.24 2.16
CA PHE A 38 -4.22 2.07 3.36
C PHE A 38 -2.83 2.42 3.89
N GLY A 39 -2.64 3.69 4.24
CA GLY A 39 -1.40 4.15 4.85
C GLY A 39 -1.11 3.38 6.15
N ASN A 40 0.11 2.88 6.28
CA ASN A 40 0.49 1.90 7.30
C ASN A 40 0.52 2.44 8.74
N LEU A 41 0.44 3.76 8.91
CA LEU A 41 0.27 4.39 10.22
C LEU A 41 -1.10 4.14 10.83
N GLY A 42 -2.11 3.80 10.02
CA GLY A 42 -3.39 3.32 10.50
C GLY A 42 -3.50 1.80 10.38
N ARG A 43 -4.30 1.19 11.25
CA ARG A 43 -4.82 -0.17 11.06
C ARG A 43 -6.31 -0.07 10.81
N ALA A 44 -6.73 -0.52 9.62
CA ALA A 44 -8.14 -0.65 9.28
C ALA A 44 -8.91 -1.34 10.42
N ILE A 45 -10.15 -0.90 10.67
CA ILE A 45 -11.05 -1.31 11.77
C ILE A 45 -10.60 -0.98 13.21
N PHE A 46 -9.43 -0.34 13.41
CA PHE A 46 -8.97 0.11 14.73
C PHE A 46 -9.00 1.63 14.86
N THR A 47 -10.12 2.16 15.37
CA THR A 47 -10.33 3.61 15.52
C THR A 47 -9.24 4.32 16.32
N GLY A 48 -8.62 3.65 17.30
CA GLY A 48 -7.51 4.23 18.06
C GLY A 48 -6.29 4.57 17.19
N SER A 49 -6.00 3.72 16.19
CA SER A 49 -4.89 3.92 15.26
C SER A 49 -5.21 4.91 14.14
N THR A 50 -6.49 5.09 13.78
CA THR A 50 -6.91 5.95 12.67
C THR A 50 -7.33 7.35 13.12
N ALA A 51 -7.71 7.53 14.38
CA ALA A 51 -8.11 8.82 14.92
C ALA A 51 -7.00 9.88 14.77
N ARG A 52 -7.32 10.95 14.02
CA ARG A 52 -6.40 12.05 13.69
C ARG A 52 -5.15 11.62 12.90
N ILE A 53 -5.22 10.48 12.22
CA ILE A 53 -4.16 9.91 11.37
C ILE A 53 -4.74 9.68 9.97
N TRP A 54 -5.90 9.03 9.87
CA TRP A 54 -6.61 8.87 8.61
C TRP A 54 -7.48 10.11 8.31
N PRO A 55 -7.56 10.58 7.06
CA PRO A 55 -6.79 10.20 5.88
C PRO A 55 -5.70 11.24 5.54
N PHE A 56 -4.91 11.70 6.51
CA PHE A 56 -4.04 12.85 6.28
C PHE A 56 -3.00 12.61 5.17
N SER A 57 -2.89 13.60 4.29
CA SER A 57 -1.84 13.78 3.28
C SER A 57 -1.38 15.25 3.32
N TYR A 58 -1.01 15.71 4.50
CA TYR A 58 -0.77 17.13 4.81
C TYR A 58 0.51 17.31 5.59
N ASN A 59 1.35 18.25 5.14
CA ASN A 59 2.70 18.47 5.64
C ASN A 59 3.02 19.98 5.74
N GLU A 60 2.09 20.76 6.27
CA GLU A 60 2.32 22.19 6.54
C GLU A 60 2.04 22.52 8.01
N CYS A 61 2.84 23.42 8.59
CA CYS A 61 2.52 24.04 9.88
C CYS A 61 1.82 25.38 9.65
N ASN A 62 0.49 25.35 9.55
CA ASN A 62 -0.32 26.53 9.32
C ASN A 62 -1.67 26.44 10.07
N ASP A 63 -1.65 26.82 11.35
CA ASP A 63 -2.83 26.81 12.22
C ASP A 63 -3.93 27.81 11.81
N THR A 64 -3.63 28.72 10.88
CA THR A 64 -4.68 29.61 10.32
C THR A 64 -5.58 28.84 9.35
N VAL A 65 -5.00 27.94 8.56
CA VAL A 65 -5.71 27.15 7.54
C VAL A 65 -6.26 25.86 8.12
N PHE A 66 -5.48 25.19 8.97
CA PHE A 66 -5.86 23.94 9.59
C PHE A 66 -5.24 23.81 10.98
N ASP A 67 -6.08 23.62 12.00
CA ASP A 67 -5.64 23.41 13.38
C ASP A 67 -4.86 22.10 13.50
N SER A 68 -3.55 22.24 13.73
CA SER A 68 -2.59 21.14 13.84
C SER A 68 -2.92 20.12 14.92
N GLN A 69 -3.71 20.48 15.95
CA GLN A 69 -4.16 19.53 16.98
C GLN A 69 -5.04 18.40 16.43
N ASN A 70 -5.61 18.58 15.24
CA ASN A 70 -6.43 17.59 14.56
C ASN A 70 -5.60 16.57 13.76
N GLN A 71 -4.29 16.75 13.61
CA GLN A 71 -3.37 15.77 12.99
C GLN A 71 -2.35 15.31 14.04
N ARG A 72 -2.38 14.02 14.40
CA ARG A 72 -1.53 13.47 15.49
C ARG A 72 -0.05 13.57 15.22
N ILE A 73 0.37 13.48 13.96
CA ILE A 73 1.75 13.64 13.53
C ILE A 73 1.76 14.86 12.61
N SER A 74 1.95 16.04 13.20
CA SER A 74 1.85 17.33 12.50
C SER A 74 3.23 17.88 12.15
N ALA A 75 3.30 18.60 11.02
CA ALA A 75 4.49 19.34 10.63
C ALA A 75 4.83 20.51 11.60
N CYS A 76 3.94 20.86 12.52
CA CYS A 76 4.25 21.84 13.57
C CYS A 76 5.13 21.29 14.69
N ASP A 77 5.31 19.97 14.78
CA ASP A 77 6.05 19.35 15.89
C ASP A 77 7.55 19.23 15.58
N PRO A 78 8.43 19.96 16.30
CA PRO A 78 9.89 19.82 16.16
C PRO A 78 10.42 18.52 16.76
N ASN A 79 9.68 17.85 17.64
CA ASN A 79 10.14 16.68 18.39
C ASN A 79 9.00 15.66 18.58
N PRO A 80 8.48 15.06 17.49
CA PRO A 80 7.32 14.15 17.55
C PRO A 80 7.55 12.85 18.32
N GLY A 81 8.82 12.51 18.61
CA GLY A 81 9.17 11.28 19.31
C GLY A 81 8.91 10.02 18.49
N SER A 82 9.01 8.85 19.12
CA SER A 82 8.67 7.54 18.52
C SER A 82 9.25 7.29 17.11
N GLY A 83 10.49 7.75 16.88
CA GLY A 83 11.20 7.59 15.61
C GLY A 83 10.72 8.48 14.46
N MET A 84 9.75 9.36 14.68
CA MET A 84 9.22 10.28 13.65
C MET A 84 10.21 11.39 13.32
N ASN A 85 10.17 11.86 12.07
CA ASN A 85 11.00 12.98 11.63
C ASN A 85 10.44 14.32 12.16
N PRO A 86 11.29 15.24 12.65
CA PRO A 86 10.90 16.61 12.97
C PRO A 86 10.23 17.34 11.80
N TYR A 87 9.20 18.13 12.10
CA TYR A 87 8.51 18.99 11.12
C TYR A 87 7.94 18.25 9.90
N GLN A 88 7.58 16.98 10.07
CA GLN A 88 6.94 16.18 9.02
C GLN A 88 5.53 15.81 9.44
N GLY A 89 4.53 16.37 8.77
CA GLY A 89 3.15 15.96 8.85
C GLY A 89 2.96 14.61 8.16
N ARG A 90 2.33 13.67 8.87
CA ARG A 90 2.14 12.28 8.44
C ARG A 90 0.71 11.85 8.66
N GLY A 91 0.30 10.74 8.03
CA GLY A 91 -1.05 10.24 8.12
C GLY A 91 -1.21 8.81 7.60
N ALA A 92 -2.47 8.41 7.43
CA ALA A 92 -2.83 7.17 6.78
C ALA A 92 -3.86 7.46 5.69
N PRO A 93 -3.47 7.98 4.51
CA PRO A 93 -4.40 8.19 3.41
C PRO A 93 -4.89 6.85 2.84
N GLU A 94 -5.91 6.92 1.98
CA GLU A 94 -6.58 5.74 1.42
C GLU A 94 -6.71 5.87 -0.10
N ILE A 95 -6.45 4.77 -0.81
CA ILE A 95 -6.62 4.65 -2.26
C ILE A 95 -7.53 3.45 -2.52
N ASP A 96 -8.74 3.69 -2.97
CA ASP A 96 -9.70 2.66 -3.35
C ASP A 96 -9.46 2.27 -4.80
N ILE A 97 -8.86 1.10 -5.01
CA ILE A 97 -8.65 0.53 -6.35
C ILE A 97 -10.01 0.17 -6.96
N LEU A 98 -10.77 -0.58 -6.18
CA LEU A 98 -12.11 -1.06 -6.47
C LEU A 98 -12.85 -1.05 -5.15
N GLU A 99 -13.78 -0.11 -4.98
CA GLU A 99 -14.68 -0.13 -3.84
C GLU A 99 -16.11 0.08 -4.35
N GLY A 100 -16.89 -0.99 -4.34
CA GLY A 100 -18.23 -0.92 -4.91
C GLY A 100 -18.69 -2.27 -5.41
N GLY A 101 -20.00 -2.39 -5.59
CA GLY A 101 -20.62 -3.58 -6.14
C GLY A 101 -22.04 -3.25 -6.55
N GLY A 102 -22.74 -4.18 -7.18
CA GLY A 102 -23.96 -3.83 -7.90
C GLY A 102 -23.68 -3.62 -9.38
N THR A 103 -23.78 -2.38 -9.80
CA THR A 103 -23.73 -1.96 -11.20
C THR A 103 -22.65 -0.92 -11.47
N GLU A 104 -22.01 -0.43 -10.41
CA GLU A 104 -20.97 0.59 -10.45
C GLU A 104 -19.86 0.24 -9.45
N ILE A 105 -18.64 0.68 -9.77
CA ILE A 105 -17.48 0.64 -8.88
C ILE A 105 -17.06 2.08 -8.60
N SER A 106 -16.72 2.38 -7.34
CA SER A 106 -16.04 3.62 -6.98
C SER A 106 -14.53 3.39 -6.99
N SER A 107 -13.81 4.34 -7.55
CA SER A 107 -12.36 4.46 -7.43
C SER A 107 -12.08 5.81 -6.77
N SER A 108 -11.28 5.83 -5.72
CA SER A 108 -11.12 7.04 -4.90
C SER A 108 -9.74 7.23 -4.30
N MET A 109 -9.43 8.50 -4.06
CA MET A 109 -8.36 8.91 -3.17
C MET A 109 -8.95 9.69 -1.99
N GLN A 110 -8.75 9.21 -0.77
CA GLN A 110 -9.24 9.88 0.42
C GLN A 110 -8.09 10.62 1.11
N VAL A 111 -8.31 11.90 1.38
CA VAL A 111 -7.27 12.83 1.82
C VAL A 111 -7.77 13.81 2.88
N GLY A 112 -6.87 14.18 3.79
CA GLY A 112 -7.10 15.17 4.83
C GLY A 112 -5.98 16.21 4.89
N PRO A 113 -6.26 17.44 5.37
CA PRO A 113 -7.57 17.95 5.77
C PRO A 113 -8.43 18.32 4.56
N GLY A 114 -9.72 18.01 4.61
CA GLY A 114 -10.63 18.30 3.51
C GLY A 114 -10.90 19.79 3.33
N MET A 115 -11.39 20.17 2.15
CA MET A 115 -11.66 21.56 1.81
C MET A 115 -12.71 22.19 2.75
N PRO A 116 -12.55 23.47 3.14
CA PRO A 116 -13.61 24.23 3.80
C PRO A 116 -14.88 24.34 2.94
N ASP A 117 -16.03 24.60 3.58
CA ASP A 117 -17.34 24.66 2.91
C ASP A 117 -17.37 25.70 1.76
N ASP A 118 -16.62 26.79 1.89
CA ASP A 118 -16.52 27.86 0.90
C ASP A 118 -15.85 27.43 -0.42
N PHE A 119 -15.25 26.24 -0.45
CA PHE A 119 -14.68 25.62 -1.64
C PHE A 119 -15.47 24.38 -2.09
N ARG A 120 -16.61 24.04 -1.47
CA ARG A 120 -17.47 22.89 -1.84
C ARG A 120 -18.69 23.31 -2.65
N LYS A 121 -19.47 22.36 -3.16
CA LYS A 121 -20.80 22.67 -3.75
C LYS A 121 -21.70 23.41 -2.75
N PHE A 122 -22.66 24.19 -3.24
CA PHE A 122 -23.65 24.81 -2.36
C PHE A 122 -24.51 23.72 -1.68
N TYR A 123 -24.90 23.98 -0.43
CA TYR A 123 -25.62 23.01 0.37
C TYR A 123 -27.12 23.01 0.07
N GLU A 124 -27.70 21.84 -0.24
CA GLU A 124 -29.14 21.65 -0.31
C GLU A 124 -29.70 21.41 1.10
N LYS A 125 -30.58 22.32 1.56
CA LYS A 125 -31.16 22.25 2.90
C LYS A 125 -32.42 21.40 2.95
N VAL A 126 -33.20 21.33 1.87
CA VAL A 126 -34.54 20.72 1.89
C VAL A 126 -34.46 19.21 1.78
N ASN A 127 -33.64 18.72 0.86
CA ASN A 127 -33.44 17.29 0.64
C ASN A 127 -31.94 17.02 0.39
N PRO A 128 -31.09 16.94 1.43
CA PRO A 128 -29.66 16.72 1.26
C PRO A 128 -29.32 15.46 0.45
N SER A 129 -30.18 14.44 0.48
CA SER A 129 -30.00 13.19 -0.28
C SER A 129 -30.15 13.35 -1.79
N CYS A 130 -30.65 14.50 -2.28
CA CYS A 130 -30.74 14.79 -3.71
C CYS A 130 -29.39 14.72 -4.43
N ILE A 131 -28.29 14.92 -3.71
CA ILE A 131 -26.95 14.95 -4.30
C ILE A 131 -26.62 13.65 -5.05
N TYR A 132 -27.22 12.52 -4.62
CA TYR A 132 -27.03 11.21 -5.24
C TYR A 132 -27.90 10.99 -6.48
N GLY A 133 -28.86 11.87 -6.76
CA GLY A 133 -29.76 11.76 -7.91
C GLY A 133 -29.29 12.49 -9.17
N TYR A 134 -28.06 13.02 -9.20
CA TYR A 134 -27.44 13.71 -10.35
C TYR A 134 -28.39 14.68 -11.08
N GLY A 135 -28.84 15.72 -10.38
CA GLY A 135 -29.75 16.73 -10.93
C GLY A 135 -31.08 16.87 -10.20
N SER A 136 -31.29 16.14 -9.11
CA SER A 136 -32.53 16.20 -8.34
C SER A 136 -32.54 17.27 -7.24
N CYS A 137 -31.42 17.98 -7.01
CA CYS A 137 -31.37 19.08 -6.06
C CYS A 137 -32.05 20.32 -6.62
N THR A 138 -32.85 20.98 -5.79
CA THR A 138 -33.60 22.18 -6.18
C THR A 138 -32.78 23.46 -6.01
N THR A 139 -31.81 23.46 -5.10
CA THR A 139 -30.95 24.60 -4.81
C THR A 139 -29.95 24.82 -5.95
N PRO A 140 -29.94 26.02 -6.59
CA PRO A 140 -28.93 26.39 -7.57
C PRO A 140 -27.51 26.17 -7.06
N GLY A 141 -26.75 25.34 -7.78
CA GLY A 141 -25.36 25.00 -7.46
C GLY A 141 -25.16 23.86 -6.46
N ALA A 142 -26.23 23.17 -6.04
CA ALA A 142 -26.10 21.97 -5.20
C ALA A 142 -25.91 20.67 -5.99
N ASN A 143 -26.24 20.64 -7.30
CA ASN A 143 -26.11 19.42 -8.12
C ASN A 143 -24.69 19.18 -8.61
N SER A 144 -24.02 20.22 -9.09
CA SER A 144 -22.69 20.13 -9.69
C SER A 144 -21.88 21.34 -9.26
N VAL A 145 -20.60 21.11 -8.93
CA VAL A 145 -19.69 22.18 -8.54
C VAL A 145 -19.49 23.13 -9.71
N ASP A 146 -19.44 24.44 -9.46
CA ASP A 146 -19.27 25.50 -10.47
C ASP A 146 -20.37 25.56 -11.57
N VAL A 147 -21.53 24.95 -11.32
CA VAL A 147 -22.72 24.99 -12.19
C VAL A 147 -23.96 25.38 -11.38
N PRO A 148 -24.73 26.44 -11.70
CA PRO A 148 -24.53 27.34 -12.83
C PRO A 148 -23.27 28.21 -12.72
N THR A 149 -22.56 28.42 -13.82
CA THR A 149 -21.24 29.08 -13.85
C THR A 149 -21.31 30.53 -13.35
N ALA A 150 -22.33 31.29 -13.78
CA ALA A 150 -22.49 32.68 -13.37
C ALA A 150 -22.81 32.83 -11.87
N LEU A 151 -23.48 31.85 -11.28
CA LEU A 151 -23.83 31.85 -9.86
C LEU A 151 -22.57 31.74 -8.99
N TYR A 152 -21.73 30.75 -9.26
CA TYR A 152 -20.47 30.57 -8.54
C TYR A 152 -19.53 31.76 -8.71
N LYS A 153 -19.40 32.27 -9.95
CA LYS A 153 -18.60 33.48 -10.22
C LYS A 153 -19.10 34.69 -9.44
N LYS A 154 -20.42 34.89 -9.35
CA LYS A 154 -21.03 36.00 -8.60
C LYS A 154 -20.84 35.86 -7.09
N ASN A 155 -21.00 34.65 -6.55
CA ASN A 155 -21.04 34.42 -5.11
C ASN A 155 -19.66 34.24 -4.48
N ARG A 156 -18.67 33.72 -5.23
CA ARG A 156 -17.33 33.41 -4.71
C ARG A 156 -16.21 34.17 -5.42
N GLY A 157 -16.26 34.24 -6.75
CA GLY A 157 -15.20 34.86 -7.55
C GLY A 157 -13.95 34.00 -7.76
N TYR A 158 -13.94 32.77 -7.26
CA TYR A 158 -12.92 31.74 -7.45
C TYR A 158 -13.57 30.38 -7.75
N LYS A 159 -12.77 29.42 -8.24
CA LYS A 159 -13.20 28.05 -8.56
C LYS A 159 -13.43 27.22 -7.30
N SER A 160 -14.28 26.21 -7.39
CA SER A 160 -14.62 25.36 -6.24
C SER A 160 -14.27 23.91 -6.53
N TRP A 161 -14.00 23.15 -5.46
CA TRP A 161 -13.56 21.76 -5.47
C TRP A 161 -12.21 21.54 -6.16
N TYR A 162 -11.77 20.30 -6.19
CA TYR A 162 -10.55 19.88 -6.88
C TYR A 162 -10.68 20.09 -8.40
N GLN A 163 -9.58 20.47 -9.06
CA GLN A 163 -9.55 20.80 -10.50
C GLN A 163 -8.66 19.81 -11.26
N GLY A 164 -8.93 19.58 -12.54
CA GLY A 164 -8.04 18.82 -13.42
C GLY A 164 -8.06 17.31 -13.18
N MET A 165 -9.07 16.77 -12.50
CA MET A 165 -9.31 15.33 -12.46
C MET A 165 -9.58 14.82 -13.88
N ARG A 166 -9.08 13.62 -14.21
CA ARG A 166 -9.15 13.07 -15.56
C ARG A 166 -10.02 11.83 -15.59
N TYR A 167 -10.91 11.75 -16.56
CA TYR A 167 -11.91 10.68 -16.66
C TYR A 167 -11.86 10.05 -18.05
N GLY A 168 -11.72 8.73 -18.13
CA GLY A 168 -11.62 7.94 -19.36
C GLY A 168 -12.74 6.92 -19.46
N ALA A 169 -13.18 6.64 -20.68
CA ALA A 169 -14.30 5.73 -20.90
C ALA A 169 -13.93 4.27 -20.55
N ASN A 170 -14.84 3.56 -19.87
CA ASN A 170 -14.77 2.11 -19.76
C ASN A 170 -15.26 1.48 -21.08
N ASN A 171 -14.31 1.32 -22.01
CA ASN A 171 -14.57 0.76 -23.34
C ASN A 171 -14.87 -0.74 -23.36
N LEU A 172 -14.87 -1.42 -22.20
CA LEU A 172 -15.32 -2.80 -22.10
C LEU A 172 -16.86 -2.92 -22.06
N CYS A 173 -17.56 -1.82 -21.75
CA CYS A 173 -19.01 -1.76 -21.81
C CYS A 173 -19.53 -1.60 -23.26
N ALA A 174 -20.70 -2.16 -23.51
CA ALA A 174 -21.46 -1.91 -24.73
C ALA A 174 -21.76 -0.41 -24.90
N SER A 175 -21.65 0.05 -26.15
CA SER A 175 -21.91 1.42 -26.56
C SER A 175 -23.41 1.74 -26.59
N ARG A 176 -23.75 2.99 -26.31
CA ARG A 176 -25.08 3.61 -26.37
C ARG A 176 -24.97 4.92 -27.14
N SER A 177 -25.76 5.08 -28.21
CA SER A 177 -25.64 6.23 -29.11
C SER A 177 -26.02 7.56 -28.47
N ASP A 178 -26.90 7.54 -27.49
CA ASP A 178 -27.32 8.70 -26.69
C ASP A 178 -26.28 9.13 -25.66
N GLU A 179 -25.22 8.35 -25.46
CA GLU A 179 -24.11 8.70 -24.57
C GLU A 179 -22.87 9.24 -25.33
N ILE A 180 -22.93 9.32 -26.66
CA ILE A 180 -21.82 9.79 -27.49
C ILE A 180 -21.68 11.32 -27.38
N GLN A 181 -20.46 11.77 -27.07
CA GLN A 181 -20.10 13.18 -26.99
C GLN A 181 -19.04 13.56 -28.02
N THR A 182 -18.99 14.86 -28.34
CA THR A 182 -17.88 15.47 -29.10
C THR A 182 -17.25 16.58 -28.29
N LEU A 183 -15.92 16.70 -28.36
CA LEU A 183 -15.17 17.76 -27.68
C LEU A 183 -15.68 19.15 -28.08
N ALA A 184 -15.97 19.37 -29.36
CA ALA A 184 -16.43 20.65 -29.88
C ALA A 184 -17.73 21.13 -29.21
N LYS A 185 -18.70 20.22 -29.02
CA LYS A 185 -19.97 20.53 -28.35
C LYS A 185 -19.76 20.89 -26.88
N ILE A 186 -18.98 20.08 -26.17
CA ILE A 186 -18.72 20.29 -24.74
C ILE A 186 -17.91 21.58 -24.50
N ASN A 187 -16.87 21.83 -25.30
CA ASN A 187 -16.10 23.08 -25.22
C ASN A 187 -16.97 24.31 -25.50
N ALA A 188 -17.89 24.24 -26.47
CA ALA A 188 -18.81 25.33 -26.75
C ALA A 188 -19.73 25.61 -25.55
N SER A 189 -20.24 24.56 -24.91
CA SER A 189 -21.07 24.66 -23.70
C SER A 189 -20.30 25.31 -22.53
N LEU A 190 -19.11 24.79 -22.21
CA LEU A 190 -18.27 25.30 -21.13
C LEU A 190 -17.84 26.76 -21.37
N SER A 191 -17.47 27.11 -22.61
CA SER A 191 -17.07 28.47 -22.98
C SER A 191 -18.21 29.48 -22.86
N LYS A 192 -19.44 29.05 -23.15
CA LYS A 192 -20.65 29.87 -22.97
C LYS A 192 -20.97 30.09 -21.48
N GLY A 193 -20.54 29.16 -20.63
CA GLY A 193 -20.94 29.08 -19.23
C GLY A 193 -22.29 28.39 -19.10
N ILE A 194 -22.35 27.36 -18.26
CA ILE A 194 -23.56 26.56 -18.06
C ILE A 194 -24.53 27.34 -17.19
N THR A 195 -25.78 27.45 -17.64
CA THR A 195 -26.84 28.22 -16.97
C THR A 195 -27.83 27.34 -16.23
N GLU A 196 -27.87 26.08 -16.60
CA GLU A 196 -28.69 25.02 -16.08
C GLU A 196 -28.30 24.68 -14.63
N ASN A 197 -29.27 24.21 -13.86
CA ASN A 197 -29.07 23.87 -12.45
C ASN A 197 -28.27 22.56 -12.25
N ALA A 198 -28.17 21.73 -13.27
CA ALA A 198 -27.56 20.42 -13.19
C ALA A 198 -26.85 20.08 -14.50
N CYS A 199 -25.75 19.34 -14.39
CA CYS A 199 -25.09 18.75 -15.55
C CYS A 199 -25.95 17.69 -16.23
N THR A 200 -25.84 17.64 -17.55
CA THR A 200 -26.29 16.51 -18.38
C THR A 200 -25.18 16.15 -19.35
N ILE A 201 -25.31 14.98 -19.98
CA ILE A 201 -24.39 14.52 -21.03
C ILE A 201 -24.34 15.45 -22.25
N ASP A 202 -25.30 16.36 -22.41
CA ASP A 202 -25.30 17.30 -23.54
C ASP A 202 -24.49 18.57 -23.28
N ILE A 203 -24.40 18.99 -22.01
CA ILE A 203 -23.89 20.32 -21.64
C ILE A 203 -22.63 20.27 -20.78
N CYS A 204 -22.31 19.13 -20.17
CA CYS A 204 -21.11 18.93 -19.36
C CYS A 204 -20.25 17.78 -19.94
N PRO A 205 -18.96 17.70 -19.55
CA PRO A 205 -18.17 16.48 -19.75
C PRO A 205 -18.93 15.24 -19.27
N ALA A 206 -18.69 14.07 -19.87
CA ALA A 206 -19.42 12.83 -19.52
C ALA A 206 -19.25 12.43 -18.05
N SER A 207 -18.21 12.93 -17.39
CA SER A 207 -17.99 12.76 -15.95
C SER A 207 -18.87 13.62 -15.04
N TYR A 208 -19.57 14.60 -15.62
CA TYR A 208 -20.33 15.65 -14.91
C TYR A 208 -19.46 16.55 -14.02
N ASP A 209 -18.14 16.49 -14.18
CA ASP A 209 -17.19 17.43 -13.62
C ASP A 209 -16.81 18.46 -14.69
N VAL A 210 -17.26 19.70 -14.52
CA VAL A 210 -16.95 20.83 -15.43
C VAL A 210 -15.54 21.36 -15.25
N ASN A 211 -14.83 20.92 -14.21
CA ASN A 211 -13.45 21.26 -13.91
C ASN A 211 -12.47 20.15 -14.29
N ALA A 212 -12.95 19.08 -14.94
CA ALA A 212 -12.13 17.98 -15.44
C ALA A 212 -11.15 18.43 -16.54
N ASP A 213 -10.04 17.72 -16.68
CA ASP A 213 -9.16 17.84 -17.83
C ASP A 213 -9.87 17.32 -19.09
N LEU A 214 -9.80 18.08 -20.19
CA LEU A 214 -10.35 17.73 -21.51
C LEU A 214 -9.27 17.59 -22.60
N GLY A 215 -8.00 17.60 -22.20
CA GLY A 215 -6.86 17.39 -23.08
C GLY A 215 -6.83 15.98 -23.68
N PHE A 216 -5.83 15.75 -24.53
CA PHE A 216 -5.59 14.42 -25.07
C PHE A 216 -5.18 13.44 -23.98
N MET A 217 -5.67 12.20 -24.10
CA MET A 217 -5.29 11.10 -23.23
C MET A 217 -3.93 10.56 -23.66
N ASP A 218 -2.88 10.91 -22.91
CA ASP A 218 -1.50 10.53 -23.19
C ASP A 218 -1.13 10.86 -24.67
N ASN A 219 -0.67 9.86 -25.43
CA ASN A 219 -0.37 9.98 -26.86
C ASN A 219 -1.51 9.43 -27.76
N ARG A 220 -2.76 9.39 -27.25
CA ARG A 220 -3.94 8.88 -27.97
C ARG A 220 -4.71 10.02 -28.64
N THR A 221 -5.62 9.66 -29.54
CA THR A 221 -6.57 10.60 -30.16
C THR A 221 -7.79 10.88 -29.29
N ASP A 222 -8.00 10.06 -28.26
CA ASP A 222 -9.09 10.22 -27.30
C ASP A 222 -8.82 11.41 -26.37
N HIS A 223 -9.89 12.05 -25.91
CA HIS A 223 -9.82 13.13 -24.94
C HIS A 223 -10.29 12.65 -23.57
N TRP A 224 -9.65 13.16 -22.52
CA TRP A 224 -10.21 13.06 -21.18
C TRP A 224 -11.58 13.75 -21.11
N GLY A 225 -12.48 13.23 -20.27
CA GLY A 225 -13.80 13.80 -20.00
C GLY A 225 -14.83 13.72 -21.14
N ILE A 226 -14.46 13.22 -22.34
CA ILE A 226 -15.34 13.12 -23.50
C ILE A 226 -15.63 11.65 -23.83
N ASN A 227 -16.92 11.28 -23.82
CA ASN A 227 -17.34 9.93 -24.19
C ASN A 227 -17.55 9.77 -25.70
N SER A 228 -16.46 9.72 -26.47
CA SER A 228 -16.56 9.63 -27.94
C SER A 228 -17.16 8.31 -28.47
N ASN A 229 -17.12 7.25 -27.66
CA ASN A 229 -17.59 5.91 -28.05
C ASN A 229 -18.95 5.54 -27.43
N GLY A 230 -19.53 6.39 -26.57
CA GLY A 230 -20.81 6.12 -25.90
C GLY A 230 -20.78 4.87 -25.00
N THR A 231 -19.61 4.48 -24.49
CA THR A 231 -19.46 3.34 -23.57
C THR A 231 -19.72 3.79 -22.12
N CYS A 232 -19.63 2.89 -21.14
CA CYS A 232 -19.73 3.30 -19.73
C CYS A 232 -18.69 4.38 -19.44
N PHE A 233 -19.06 5.42 -18.70
CA PHE A 233 -18.16 6.53 -18.42
C PHE A 233 -18.16 6.84 -16.92
N PRO A 234 -16.98 6.99 -16.28
CA PRO A 234 -16.85 7.38 -14.89
C PRO A 234 -17.43 8.77 -14.63
N ARG A 235 -18.29 8.89 -13.61
CA ARG A 235 -18.88 10.16 -13.16
C ARG A 235 -18.29 10.56 -11.82
N MET A 236 -18.07 11.86 -11.63
CA MET A 236 -17.66 12.41 -10.34
C MET A 236 -18.70 12.02 -9.28
N ASN A 237 -18.23 11.35 -8.24
CA ASN A 237 -19.11 10.83 -7.20
C ASN A 237 -19.73 11.98 -6.39
N ALA A 238 -20.99 11.81 -6.01
CA ALA A 238 -21.71 12.77 -5.17
C ALA A 238 -21.18 12.83 -3.73
N TYR A 239 -20.59 11.74 -3.25
CA TYR A 239 -19.90 11.66 -1.96
C TYR A 239 -18.59 12.45 -2.03
N THR A 240 -18.44 13.44 -1.13
CA THR A 240 -17.28 14.36 -1.10
C THR A 240 -16.48 14.25 0.19
N GLY A 241 -16.63 13.12 0.91
CA GLY A 241 -16.06 12.90 2.23
C GLY A 241 -17.02 13.20 3.38
N ALA A 242 -16.49 13.23 4.60
CA ALA A 242 -17.25 13.40 5.84
C ALA A 242 -16.43 14.15 6.91
N TYR A 243 -17.13 14.66 7.91
CA TYR A 243 -16.49 15.16 9.13
C TYR A 243 -16.19 13.99 10.06
N LEU A 244 -14.95 13.94 10.54
CA LEU A 244 -14.43 12.95 11.45
C LEU A 244 -14.31 13.57 12.83
N CYS A 245 -14.98 12.95 13.80
CA CYS A 245 -15.07 13.47 15.16
C CYS A 245 -14.75 12.38 16.18
N ASN A 246 -14.19 12.78 17.32
CA ASN A 246 -14.20 11.90 18.48
C ASN A 246 -15.63 11.77 19.04
N ALA A 247 -15.85 10.71 19.79
CA ALA A 247 -17.16 10.51 20.36
C ALA A 247 -17.49 11.51 21.47
N GLY A 248 -18.76 11.92 21.49
CA GLY A 248 -19.24 12.96 22.40
C GLY A 248 -18.98 14.39 21.90
N ASN A 249 -18.36 14.58 20.73
CA ASN A 249 -18.29 15.89 20.10
C ASN A 249 -19.68 16.34 19.65
N THR A 250 -20.12 17.50 20.12
CA THR A 250 -21.46 18.05 19.88
C THR A 250 -21.52 19.05 18.73
N ALA A 251 -20.43 19.20 17.96
CA ALA A 251 -20.44 20.07 16.79
C ALA A 251 -21.49 19.60 15.77
N SER A 252 -22.20 20.55 15.16
CA SER A 252 -23.32 20.27 14.25
C SER A 252 -22.95 19.47 12.99
N LYS A 253 -21.65 19.41 12.67
CA LYS A 253 -21.10 18.67 11.53
C LYS A 253 -20.68 17.24 11.90
N CYS A 254 -20.58 16.92 13.18
CA CYS A 254 -20.38 15.56 13.64
C CYS A 254 -21.72 14.82 13.54
N THR A 255 -21.76 13.74 12.76
CA THR A 255 -22.84 12.76 12.86
C THR A 255 -22.82 12.09 14.23
N GLU A 256 -23.99 11.67 14.75
CA GLU A 256 -24.10 11.00 16.07
C GLU A 256 -23.08 9.85 16.18
N SER A 257 -21.96 10.13 16.84
CA SER A 257 -20.81 9.24 16.89
C SER A 257 -21.01 8.20 17.99
N GLY A 258 -21.22 6.94 17.61
CA GLY A 258 -21.03 5.81 18.50
C GLY A 258 -19.53 5.54 18.67
N GLY A 259 -18.95 5.94 19.82
CA GLY A 259 -17.54 5.68 20.13
C GLY A 259 -17.14 6.16 21.54
N SER A 260 -15.90 5.90 21.95
CA SER A 260 -15.42 6.02 23.35
C SER A 260 -15.38 7.45 23.93
N THR A 261 -15.85 7.60 25.18
CA THR A 261 -15.88 8.82 26.00
C THR A 261 -14.54 9.15 26.70
N SER A 262 -13.44 8.49 26.32
CA SER A 262 -12.15 8.74 26.97
C SER A 262 -11.59 10.13 26.58
N ALA A 263 -11.22 10.89 27.62
CA ALA A 263 -10.93 12.32 27.61
C ALA A 263 -9.62 12.71 26.88
N ALA A 264 -9.46 12.34 25.61
CA ALA A 264 -8.61 13.10 24.70
C ALA A 264 -9.38 14.35 24.24
N SER A 265 -8.68 15.48 24.07
CA SER A 265 -9.24 16.74 23.56
C SER A 265 -10.20 16.49 22.38
N SER A 266 -11.39 17.10 22.43
CA SER A 266 -12.36 17.04 21.35
C SER A 266 -11.71 17.38 20.01
N PHE A 267 -11.90 16.55 18.98
CA PHE A 267 -11.39 16.82 17.64
C PHE A 267 -12.52 16.76 16.62
N MET A 268 -12.39 17.58 15.58
CA MET A 268 -13.25 17.57 14.42
C MET A 268 -12.43 18.04 13.22
N TYR A 269 -12.35 17.23 12.18
CA TYR A 269 -11.75 17.63 10.92
C TYR A 269 -12.50 16.99 9.76
N GLN A 270 -12.48 17.67 8.62
CA GLN A 270 -13.08 17.16 7.40
C GLN A 270 -12.07 16.26 6.69
N MET A 271 -12.54 15.18 6.09
CA MET A 271 -11.82 14.46 5.05
C MET A 271 -12.47 14.67 3.68
N ASP A 272 -11.71 14.56 2.61
CA ASP A 272 -12.22 14.53 1.24
C ASP A 272 -12.06 13.15 0.64
N ALA A 273 -13.04 12.76 -0.18
CA ALA A 273 -12.94 11.61 -1.06
C ALA A 273 -13.02 12.11 -2.52
N LEU A 274 -11.90 12.14 -3.22
CA LEU A 274 -11.85 12.44 -4.64
C LEU A 274 -12.17 11.15 -5.39
N SER A 275 -13.43 10.96 -5.75
CA SER A 275 -13.93 9.69 -6.26
C SER A 275 -14.66 9.81 -7.60
N ALA A 276 -14.60 8.72 -8.36
CA ALA A 276 -15.39 8.52 -9.56
C ALA A 276 -16.14 7.18 -9.50
N ASN A 277 -17.44 7.21 -9.77
CA ASN A 277 -18.25 6.02 -9.94
C ASN A 277 -18.32 5.66 -11.41
N TRP A 278 -18.03 4.41 -11.76
CA TRP A 278 -18.03 3.97 -13.14
C TRP A 278 -18.81 2.69 -13.32
N GLY A 279 -19.67 2.69 -14.34
CA GLY A 279 -20.49 1.54 -14.70
C GLY A 279 -19.63 0.37 -15.21
N ILE A 280 -20.07 -0.85 -14.88
CA ILE A 280 -19.29 -2.07 -15.15
C ILE A 280 -20.00 -2.98 -16.16
N GLN A 281 -19.19 -3.67 -16.96
CA GLN A 281 -19.60 -4.71 -17.88
C GLN A 281 -19.70 -6.07 -17.17
N LEU A 282 -20.52 -7.00 -17.69
CA LEU A 282 -20.74 -8.32 -17.09
C LEU A 282 -19.49 -9.19 -17.00
N ALA A 283 -18.44 -8.93 -17.77
CA ALA A 283 -17.14 -9.59 -17.60
C ALA A 283 -16.65 -9.52 -16.14
N ALA A 284 -16.96 -8.44 -15.41
CA ALA A 284 -16.67 -8.28 -13.99
C ALA A 284 -17.22 -9.42 -13.12
N TYR A 285 -18.32 -10.04 -13.50
CA TYR A 285 -18.98 -11.14 -12.80
C TYR A 285 -18.77 -12.50 -13.45
N LEU A 286 -18.62 -12.54 -14.77
CA LEU A 286 -18.57 -13.76 -15.57
C LEU A 286 -17.15 -14.24 -15.91
N ASP A 287 -16.14 -13.38 -15.75
CA ASP A 287 -14.76 -13.65 -16.18
C ASP A 287 -13.72 -13.01 -15.24
N TRP A 288 -12.45 -13.22 -15.57
CA TRP A 288 -11.32 -12.50 -14.97
C TRP A 288 -11.16 -11.13 -15.61
N VAL A 289 -11.00 -10.10 -14.77
CA VAL A 289 -10.76 -8.72 -15.19
C VAL A 289 -9.54 -8.20 -14.44
N THR A 290 -8.61 -7.59 -15.17
CA THR A 290 -7.39 -6.98 -14.63
C THR A 290 -7.67 -5.52 -14.26
N TYR A 291 -7.48 -5.20 -12.98
CA TYR A 291 -7.53 -3.84 -12.45
C TYR A 291 -6.11 -3.41 -12.11
N THR A 292 -5.75 -2.19 -12.52
CA THR A 292 -4.43 -1.62 -12.26
C THR A 292 -4.60 -0.29 -11.56
N VAL A 293 -3.79 -0.06 -10.54
CA VAL A 293 -3.52 1.29 -10.04
C VAL A 293 -2.05 1.58 -10.24
N GLU A 294 -1.76 2.67 -10.94
CA GLU A 294 -0.44 3.26 -11.00
C GLU A 294 -0.42 4.44 -10.02
N TRP A 295 0.55 4.39 -9.11
CA TRP A 295 0.72 5.40 -8.07
C TRP A 295 2.15 5.93 -8.13
N VAL A 296 2.26 7.21 -8.51
CA VAL A 296 3.51 7.95 -8.59
C VAL A 296 3.44 9.07 -7.53
N PRO A 297 4.30 9.05 -6.49
CA PRO A 297 4.34 10.09 -5.48
C PRO A 297 5.05 11.35 -5.98
N GLY A 298 5.04 12.42 -5.18
CA GLY A 298 5.70 13.70 -5.46
C GLY A 298 4.81 14.71 -6.19
N ASP A 299 5.33 15.93 -6.36
CA ASP A 299 4.57 17.10 -6.83
C ASP A 299 4.09 17.00 -8.29
N ASP A 300 4.78 16.20 -9.11
CA ASP A 300 4.43 15.88 -10.50
C ASP A 300 3.80 14.48 -10.64
N GLY A 301 3.51 13.84 -9.51
CA GLY A 301 2.96 12.49 -9.44
C GLY A 301 1.47 12.41 -9.79
N TYR A 302 0.90 11.21 -9.63
CA TYR A 302 -0.52 10.94 -9.84
C TYR A 302 -0.93 9.60 -9.24
N VAL A 303 -2.24 9.41 -9.08
CA VAL A 303 -2.84 8.07 -8.93
C VAL A 303 -3.77 7.88 -10.12
N ARG A 304 -3.55 6.81 -10.89
CA ARG A 304 -4.29 6.43 -12.08
C ARG A 304 -4.89 5.05 -11.92
N TRP A 305 -6.17 4.92 -12.23
CA TRP A 305 -6.90 3.66 -12.28
C TRP A 305 -7.09 3.23 -13.71
N GLU A 306 -6.86 1.95 -13.98
CA GLU A 306 -7.09 1.33 -15.28
C GLU A 306 -7.83 0.00 -15.17
N VAL A 307 -8.59 -0.32 -16.21
CA VAL A 307 -9.17 -1.65 -16.41
C VAL A 307 -8.70 -2.21 -17.75
N GLU A 308 -8.14 -3.41 -17.74
CA GLU A 308 -7.57 -4.06 -18.94
C GLU A 308 -6.61 -3.14 -19.73
N GLY A 309 -5.78 -2.35 -19.04
CA GLY A 309 -4.82 -1.40 -19.64
C GLY A 309 -5.45 -0.12 -20.24
N ASN A 310 -6.72 0.16 -19.93
CA ASN A 310 -7.40 1.37 -20.35
C ASN A 310 -7.57 2.32 -19.15
N PRO A 311 -7.02 3.55 -19.22
CA PRO A 311 -7.23 4.55 -18.17
C PRO A 311 -8.71 4.89 -17.98
N LEU A 312 -9.16 4.83 -16.74
CA LEU A 312 -10.53 5.15 -16.32
C LEU A 312 -10.60 6.45 -15.54
N TYR A 313 -9.68 6.64 -14.61
CA TYR A 313 -9.69 7.79 -13.72
C TYR A 313 -8.26 8.13 -13.36
N GLU A 314 -7.95 9.41 -13.23
CA GLU A 314 -6.65 9.86 -12.73
C GLU A 314 -6.81 11.14 -11.92
N ILE A 315 -6.07 11.17 -10.81
CA ILE A 315 -5.87 12.35 -10.00
C ILE A 315 -4.38 12.71 -10.05
N ALA A 316 -4.06 13.78 -10.78
CA ALA A 316 -2.71 14.34 -10.78
C ALA A 316 -2.40 15.00 -9.43
N ALA A 317 -1.12 15.03 -9.04
CA ALA A 317 -0.67 15.66 -7.79
C ALA A 317 -1.10 17.12 -7.70
N ALA A 318 -1.01 17.87 -8.80
CA ALA A 318 -1.46 19.26 -8.91
C ALA A 318 -2.91 19.48 -8.46
N THR A 319 -3.77 18.47 -8.58
CA THR A 319 -5.15 18.51 -8.11
C THR A 319 -5.21 18.81 -6.61
N VAL A 320 -4.36 18.17 -5.81
CA VAL A 320 -4.36 18.30 -4.34
C VAL A 320 -3.30 19.25 -3.79
N THR A 321 -2.19 19.48 -4.52
CA THR A 321 -1.12 20.40 -4.14
C THR A 321 -1.43 21.86 -4.54
N ASN A 322 -2.23 22.05 -5.58
CA ASN A 322 -2.67 23.36 -6.05
C ASN A 322 -4.20 23.51 -6.14
N PRO A 323 -4.93 23.33 -5.02
CA PRO A 323 -6.37 23.51 -5.01
C PRO A 323 -6.74 24.99 -5.19
N PRO A 324 -7.98 25.31 -5.61
CA PRO A 324 -8.45 26.69 -5.70
C PRO A 324 -8.31 27.43 -4.38
N GLN A 325 -8.02 28.73 -4.45
CA GLN A 325 -7.79 29.57 -3.28
C GLN A 325 -8.66 30.82 -3.33
N ASP A 326 -9.07 31.27 -2.15
CA ASP A 326 -9.61 32.60 -1.95
C ASP A 326 -8.46 33.60 -1.72
N ALA A 327 -8.81 34.87 -1.47
CA ALA A 327 -7.81 35.91 -1.23
C ALA A 327 -6.97 35.66 0.04
N ALA A 328 -7.52 34.97 1.03
CA ALA A 328 -6.86 34.65 2.28
C ALA A 328 -6.08 33.32 2.25
N GLN A 329 -6.12 32.57 1.15
CA GLN A 329 -5.46 31.28 0.97
C GLN A 329 -5.93 30.22 2.00
N MET A 330 -7.24 30.16 2.26
CA MET A 330 -7.84 29.32 3.29
C MET A 330 -8.05 27.86 2.87
N ASN A 331 -7.76 27.48 1.63
CA ASN A 331 -7.89 26.10 1.20
C ASN A 331 -6.59 25.33 1.48
N PRO A 332 -6.59 24.27 2.31
CA PRO A 332 -5.37 23.54 2.64
C PRO A 332 -4.75 22.87 1.41
N ARG A 333 -3.47 23.20 1.18
CA ARG A 333 -2.61 22.52 0.21
C ARG A 333 -2.14 21.21 0.82
N LYS A 334 -2.38 20.13 0.10
CA LYS A 334 -1.97 18.78 0.51
C LYS A 334 -0.68 18.43 -0.22
N ILE A 335 -0.07 17.33 0.20
CA ILE A 335 0.93 16.64 -0.61
C ILE A 335 0.24 15.50 -1.37
N MET A 336 0.86 15.08 -2.47
CA MET A 336 0.48 13.82 -3.10
C MET A 336 0.69 12.68 -2.11
N ILE A 337 -0.16 11.64 -2.17
CA ILE A 337 0.02 10.48 -1.29
C ILE A 337 1.42 9.89 -1.49
N GLU A 338 2.17 9.78 -0.41
CA GLU A 338 3.53 9.22 -0.37
C GLU A 338 3.76 8.27 0.83
N GLU A 339 2.75 8.10 1.69
CA GLU A 339 2.81 7.21 2.85
C GLU A 339 2.99 5.75 2.43
N PRO A 340 3.83 4.94 3.09
CA PRO A 340 3.90 3.52 2.79
C PRO A 340 2.54 2.86 3.08
N MET A 341 2.01 2.11 2.11
CA MET A 341 0.67 1.54 2.20
C MET A 341 0.68 0.02 2.18
N TYR A 342 -0.38 -0.59 2.70
CA TYR A 342 -0.66 -2.02 2.56
C TYR A 342 -2.01 -2.24 1.85
N VAL A 343 -2.13 -3.36 1.14
CA VAL A 343 -3.33 -3.69 0.35
C VAL A 343 -4.31 -4.50 1.20
N ILE A 344 -5.59 -4.15 1.12
CA ILE A 344 -6.70 -4.79 1.81
C ILE A 344 -7.67 -5.35 0.77
N PHE A 345 -8.21 -6.53 1.08
CA PHE A 345 -9.23 -7.21 0.28
C PHE A 345 -10.38 -7.61 1.19
N ASN A 346 -11.60 -7.22 0.85
CA ASN A 346 -12.79 -7.56 1.61
C ASN A 346 -14.02 -7.74 0.71
N VAL A 347 -15.05 -8.36 1.26
CA VAL A 347 -16.40 -8.35 0.70
C VAL A 347 -17.32 -7.88 1.83
N ALA A 348 -17.95 -6.74 1.63
CA ALA A 348 -18.88 -6.13 2.57
C ALA A 348 -20.32 -6.16 2.01
N LEU A 349 -21.24 -5.61 2.79
CA LEU A 349 -22.62 -5.32 2.40
C LEU A 349 -22.89 -3.86 2.71
N SER A 350 -23.60 -3.15 1.83
CA SER A 350 -23.82 -1.71 1.98
C SER A 350 -25.30 -1.36 1.92
N SER A 351 -25.85 -0.91 3.06
CA SER A 351 -27.24 -0.45 3.12
C SER A 351 -27.46 0.88 2.38
N SER A 352 -26.43 1.72 2.33
CA SER A 352 -26.46 3.07 1.77
C SER A 352 -26.28 3.10 0.25
N TRP A 353 -25.55 2.13 -0.29
CA TRP A 353 -25.21 2.09 -1.72
C TRP A 353 -26.01 1.03 -2.51
N GLY A 354 -27.01 0.41 -1.89
CA GLY A 354 -27.94 -0.51 -2.56
C GLY A 354 -27.41 -1.94 -2.72
N SER A 355 -26.09 -2.17 -2.63
CA SER A 355 -25.46 -3.50 -2.68
C SER A 355 -25.66 -4.26 -1.37
N LYS A 356 -26.90 -4.69 -1.15
CA LYS A 356 -27.35 -5.44 0.02
C LYS A 356 -28.23 -6.61 -0.40
N PRO A 357 -28.21 -7.71 0.36
CA PRO A 357 -29.15 -8.80 0.14
C PRO A 357 -30.60 -8.36 0.38
N PRO A 358 -31.58 -9.03 -0.25
CA PRO A 358 -32.96 -8.96 0.18
C PRO A 358 -33.12 -9.15 1.70
N ASN A 359 -34.08 -8.45 2.30
CA ASN A 359 -34.42 -8.56 3.73
C ASN A 359 -33.27 -8.22 4.72
N ALA A 360 -32.23 -7.51 4.26
CA ALA A 360 -31.14 -7.03 5.11
C ALA A 360 -31.66 -6.25 6.34
N GLY A 361 -31.14 -6.58 7.53
CA GLY A 361 -31.45 -5.88 8.79
C GLY A 361 -32.60 -6.48 9.61
N VAL A 362 -33.31 -7.50 9.12
CA VAL A 362 -34.40 -8.14 9.88
C VAL A 362 -33.96 -9.52 10.42
N SER A 363 -33.51 -10.43 9.55
CA SER A 363 -33.09 -11.78 9.96
C SER A 363 -32.08 -12.46 9.01
N GLY A 364 -31.29 -11.66 8.28
CA GLY A 364 -30.37 -12.14 7.23
C GLY A 364 -31.00 -12.18 5.83
N CYS A 365 -30.26 -12.64 4.82
CA CYS A 365 -30.87 -12.93 3.51
C CYS A 365 -31.67 -14.22 3.64
N TYR A 366 -33.00 -14.11 3.56
CA TYR A 366 -33.89 -15.27 3.62
C TYR A 366 -34.89 -15.23 2.48
N GLY A 367 -34.96 -16.34 1.74
CA GLY A 367 -36.04 -16.65 0.83
C GLY A 367 -37.13 -17.44 1.56
N ASP A 368 -38.35 -16.90 1.64
CA ASP A 368 -39.49 -17.54 2.30
C ASP A 368 -40.33 -18.44 1.38
N GLY A 369 -39.86 -18.71 0.17
CA GLY A 369 -40.55 -19.50 -0.85
C GLY A 369 -41.63 -18.73 -1.62
N LYS A 370 -41.96 -17.47 -1.25
CA LYS A 370 -43.08 -16.74 -1.87
C LYS A 370 -42.64 -15.82 -3.01
N ASP A 371 -41.51 -15.16 -2.88
CA ASP A 371 -40.95 -14.31 -3.95
C ASP A 371 -39.78 -15.01 -4.63
N LYS A 372 -39.98 -15.38 -5.91
CA LYS A 372 -39.00 -16.14 -6.69
C LYS A 372 -37.63 -15.42 -6.75
N LYS A 373 -37.62 -14.11 -6.98
CA LYS A 373 -36.39 -13.31 -7.08
C LYS A 373 -35.61 -13.32 -5.77
N THR A 374 -36.29 -13.04 -4.66
CA THR A 374 -35.70 -13.06 -3.31
C THR A 374 -35.12 -14.43 -2.97
N ASN A 375 -35.88 -15.52 -3.24
CA ASN A 375 -35.38 -16.88 -3.02
C ASN A 375 -34.11 -17.12 -3.81
N THR A 376 -34.12 -16.85 -5.12
CA THR A 376 -32.96 -17.06 -5.98
C THR A 376 -31.73 -16.27 -5.54
N ILE A 377 -31.89 -15.01 -5.14
CA ILE A 377 -30.76 -14.19 -4.66
C ILE A 377 -30.21 -14.73 -3.34
N CYS A 378 -31.07 -15.09 -2.39
CA CYS A 378 -30.62 -15.60 -1.09
C CYS A 378 -30.02 -17.00 -1.18
N ASP A 379 -30.56 -17.87 -2.04
CA ASP A 379 -30.04 -19.23 -2.27
C ASP A 379 -28.64 -19.22 -2.92
N ALA A 380 -28.24 -18.12 -3.56
CA ALA A 380 -26.93 -17.96 -4.16
C ALA A 380 -25.80 -17.65 -3.16
N PHE A 381 -26.11 -17.39 -1.88
CA PHE A 381 -25.08 -17.23 -0.84
C PHE A 381 -24.55 -18.60 -0.35
N PRO A 382 -23.25 -18.71 0.04
CA PRO A 382 -22.24 -17.65 0.07
C PRO A 382 -21.64 -17.36 -1.30
N MET A 383 -21.62 -16.07 -1.67
CA MET A 383 -20.94 -15.59 -2.87
C MET A 383 -19.46 -15.33 -2.60
N LYS A 384 -18.60 -15.46 -3.61
CA LYS A 384 -17.14 -15.38 -3.45
C LYS A 384 -16.52 -14.32 -4.36
N MET A 385 -15.68 -13.47 -3.79
CA MET A 385 -14.68 -12.72 -4.55
C MET A 385 -13.49 -13.64 -4.82
N LYS A 386 -13.09 -13.77 -6.07
CA LYS A 386 -11.97 -14.61 -6.49
C LYS A 386 -10.85 -13.72 -7.01
N ILE A 387 -9.62 -14.02 -6.59
CA ILE A 387 -8.40 -13.34 -7.02
C ILE A 387 -7.49 -14.41 -7.59
N ASP A 388 -7.10 -14.27 -8.85
CA ASP A 388 -6.17 -15.21 -9.50
C ASP A 388 -4.73 -14.87 -9.14
N TYR A 389 -4.34 -13.59 -9.33
CA TYR A 389 -3.01 -13.11 -8.99
C TYR A 389 -3.03 -11.66 -8.51
N ILE A 390 -1.95 -11.28 -7.84
CA ILE A 390 -1.60 -9.90 -7.48
C ILE A 390 -0.16 -9.68 -7.94
N ARG A 391 0.11 -8.53 -8.56
CA ARG A 391 1.48 -8.13 -8.92
C ARG A 391 1.71 -6.72 -8.41
N VAL A 392 2.89 -6.51 -7.81
CA VAL A 392 3.36 -5.22 -7.33
C VAL A 392 4.67 -4.93 -8.03
N TYR A 393 4.77 -3.75 -8.62
CA TYR A 393 5.92 -3.29 -9.37
C TYR A 393 6.48 -2.04 -8.71
N GLN A 394 7.80 -1.93 -8.65
CA GLN A 394 8.52 -0.74 -8.21
C GLN A 394 9.68 -0.49 -9.17
N ASP A 395 10.01 0.78 -9.43
CA ASP A 395 11.20 1.14 -10.19
C ASP A 395 12.45 0.71 -9.41
N THR A 396 13.30 -0.11 -10.02
CA THR A 396 14.51 -0.65 -9.38
C THR A 396 15.52 0.41 -8.92
N SER A 397 15.43 1.64 -9.44
CA SER A 397 16.31 2.75 -9.08
C SER A 397 15.87 3.52 -7.83
N THR A 398 14.57 3.52 -7.53
CA THR A 398 13.95 4.25 -6.40
C THR A 398 13.24 3.33 -5.41
N MET A 399 13.25 2.02 -5.65
CA MET A 399 12.57 1.02 -4.85
C MET A 399 13.01 1.08 -3.38
N VAL A 400 12.03 1.29 -2.51
CA VAL A 400 12.15 1.06 -1.08
C VAL A 400 11.16 -0.02 -0.69
N TYR A 401 11.64 -1.06 -0.01
CA TYR A 401 10.81 -2.18 0.45
C TYR A 401 10.58 -2.09 1.95
N GLY A 402 9.40 -2.53 2.39
CA GLY A 402 8.99 -2.52 3.79
C GLY A 402 8.12 -1.32 4.18
N CYS A 403 7.71 -1.32 5.44
CA CYS A 403 6.75 -0.36 6.01
C CYS A 403 7.43 0.68 6.92
N ASP A 404 8.75 0.80 6.90
CA ASP A 404 9.51 1.69 7.80
C ASP A 404 10.70 2.36 7.10
N PRO A 405 10.50 3.03 5.95
CA PRO A 405 11.59 3.70 5.25
C PRO A 405 12.06 4.94 6.04
N ALA A 406 13.33 5.32 5.91
CA ALA A 406 13.88 6.49 6.63
C ALA A 406 13.16 7.82 6.31
N SER A 407 12.59 7.95 5.10
CA SER A 407 11.77 9.11 4.71
C SER A 407 10.41 9.14 5.42
N HIS A 408 9.88 7.97 5.79
CA HIS A 408 8.55 7.78 6.35
C HIS A 408 8.61 6.72 7.47
N PRO A 409 9.35 6.98 8.58
CA PRO A 409 9.44 6.02 9.67
C PRO A 409 8.07 5.78 10.29
N THR A 410 7.78 4.54 10.65
CA THR A 410 6.46 4.10 11.13
C THR A 410 6.57 3.04 12.23
N LYS A 411 7.61 2.20 12.23
CA LYS A 411 7.70 1.04 13.11
C LYS A 411 7.67 1.41 14.59
N GLN A 412 8.55 2.32 15.01
CA GLN A 412 8.65 2.70 16.42
C GLN A 412 7.36 3.36 16.92
N TRP A 413 6.69 4.14 16.07
CA TRP A 413 5.38 4.71 16.37
C TRP A 413 4.32 3.64 16.66
N ILE A 414 4.21 2.62 15.81
CA ILE A 414 3.26 1.51 16.04
C ILE A 414 3.62 0.76 17.33
N GLU A 415 4.91 0.50 17.57
CA GLU A 415 5.37 -0.20 18.78
C GLU A 415 5.05 0.59 20.06
N ASP A 416 5.26 1.91 20.06
CA ASP A 416 4.98 2.79 21.21
C ASP A 416 3.47 3.02 21.42
N ASN A 417 2.65 2.83 20.38
CA ASN A 417 1.20 3.02 20.41
C ASN A 417 0.42 1.71 20.28
N ILE A 418 1.02 0.55 20.60
CA ILE A 418 0.49 -0.77 20.24
C ILE A 418 -0.96 -1.01 20.68
N ASP A 419 -1.38 -0.47 21.82
CA ASP A 419 -2.76 -0.58 22.34
C ASP A 419 -3.81 0.05 21.42
N SER A 420 -3.40 0.97 20.54
CA SER A 420 -4.27 1.55 19.50
C SER A 420 -4.42 0.66 18.27
N TYR A 421 -3.54 -0.34 18.11
CA TYR A 421 -3.43 -1.22 16.96
C TYR A 421 -3.90 -2.64 17.25
N GLN A 422 -4.28 -3.00 18.47
CA GLN A 422 -4.77 -4.34 18.79
C GLN A 422 -5.76 -4.33 19.95
N ASP A 423 -6.50 -5.43 20.05
CA ASP A 423 -7.32 -5.77 21.21
C ASP A 423 -7.08 -7.25 21.58
N PHE A 424 -7.88 -7.76 22.53
CA PHE A 424 -7.75 -9.13 23.02
C PHE A 424 -8.14 -10.20 21.98
N ASP A 425 -8.96 -9.86 20.98
CA ASP A 425 -9.44 -10.76 19.94
C ASP A 425 -8.56 -10.71 18.68
N ASN A 426 -7.89 -9.59 18.44
CA ASN A 426 -7.19 -9.31 17.20
C ASN A 426 -5.84 -8.60 17.44
N LEU A 427 -4.87 -9.39 17.90
CA LEU A 427 -3.49 -8.96 18.17
C LEU A 427 -2.71 -8.57 16.91
N VAL A 428 -1.74 -7.67 17.05
CA VAL A 428 -0.70 -7.48 16.04
C VAL A 428 0.20 -8.71 16.07
N VAL A 429 0.04 -9.58 15.08
CA VAL A 429 0.81 -10.83 14.99
C VAL A 429 1.94 -10.65 13.99
N ARG A 430 3.16 -10.93 14.46
CA ARG A 430 4.33 -11.00 13.59
C ARG A 430 4.25 -12.24 12.70
N VAL A 431 4.35 -12.06 11.38
CA VAL A 431 4.37 -13.17 10.42
C VAL A 431 5.77 -13.76 10.35
N SER A 432 5.93 -15.04 10.66
CA SER A 432 7.15 -15.81 10.44
C SER A 432 6.87 -16.97 9.48
N GLY A 433 7.44 -16.91 8.28
CA GLY A 433 7.23 -17.89 7.22
C GLY A 433 5.89 -17.72 6.48
N LYS A 434 5.44 -18.78 5.82
CA LYS A 434 4.19 -18.90 5.02
C LYS A 434 4.20 -18.26 3.63
N ALA A 435 5.25 -17.55 3.22
CA ALA A 435 5.39 -17.17 1.82
C ALA A 435 5.44 -18.42 0.94
N SER A 436 4.87 -18.32 -0.26
CA SER A 436 5.02 -19.38 -1.26
C SER A 436 6.49 -19.53 -1.67
N CYS A 437 6.95 -20.76 -1.82
CA CYS A 437 8.33 -21.07 -2.19
C CYS A 437 8.39 -22.26 -3.16
N ASN A 438 9.45 -22.29 -3.96
CA ASN A 438 9.83 -23.41 -4.81
C ASN A 438 11.01 -24.19 -4.23
N SER A 439 11.90 -23.52 -3.50
CA SER A 439 13.11 -24.10 -2.90
C SER A 439 13.49 -23.37 -1.61
N ASP A 440 14.41 -23.93 -0.81
CA ASP A 440 14.89 -23.30 0.43
C ASP A 440 15.50 -21.91 0.21
N ASP A 441 16.03 -21.64 -1.00
CA ASP A 441 16.61 -20.35 -1.37
C ASP A 441 15.55 -19.22 -1.38
N ASP A 442 14.28 -19.54 -1.64
CA ASP A 442 13.16 -18.59 -1.54
C ASP A 442 12.90 -18.11 -0.11
N CYS A 443 13.41 -18.86 0.88
CA CYS A 443 13.18 -18.67 2.31
C CYS A 443 14.46 -18.31 3.06
N THR A 444 15.51 -17.90 2.33
CA THR A 444 16.87 -17.72 2.82
C THR A 444 17.42 -16.38 2.36
N ILE A 445 18.24 -15.72 3.19
CA ILE A 445 18.90 -14.47 2.82
C ILE A 445 20.06 -14.79 1.87
N ALA A 446 19.97 -14.29 0.64
CA ALA A 446 21.09 -14.32 -0.31
C ALA A 446 22.13 -13.25 0.10
N SER A 447 23.28 -13.68 0.61
CA SER A 447 24.39 -12.77 0.90
C SER A 447 25.07 -12.38 -0.41
N LYS A 448 25.11 -11.07 -0.74
CA LYS A 448 25.88 -10.55 -1.88
C LYS A 448 27.36 -10.93 -1.72
N GLY A 449 27.81 -11.97 -2.43
CA GLY A 449 29.22 -12.38 -2.51
C GLY A 449 29.73 -13.39 -1.47
N GLY A 450 28.87 -14.06 -0.70
CA GLY A 450 29.26 -15.09 0.27
C GLY A 450 28.27 -16.26 0.35
N SER A 451 28.62 -17.32 1.11
CA SER A 451 27.74 -18.46 1.37
C SER A 451 26.40 -17.99 1.96
N SER A 452 25.28 -18.40 1.37
CA SER A 452 23.94 -18.04 1.84
C SER A 452 23.73 -18.46 3.30
N VAL A 453 23.14 -17.55 4.10
CA VAL A 453 22.80 -17.85 5.50
C VAL A 453 21.40 -18.42 5.51
N ARG A 454 21.26 -19.75 5.69
CA ARG A 454 19.94 -20.40 5.72
C ARG A 454 19.12 -19.91 6.91
N THR A 455 18.02 -19.21 6.62
CA THR A 455 17.11 -18.64 7.62
C THR A 455 15.73 -19.31 7.61
N GLY A 456 15.43 -20.12 6.59
CA GLY A 456 14.22 -20.90 6.50
C GLY A 456 14.31 -22.03 5.46
N TYR A 457 13.29 -22.88 5.47
CA TYR A 457 13.12 -24.02 4.57
C TYR A 457 11.84 -23.88 3.77
N CYS A 458 11.80 -24.46 2.58
CA CYS A 458 10.59 -24.57 1.79
C CYS A 458 9.86 -25.88 2.08
N THR A 459 8.98 -25.87 3.08
CA THR A 459 8.17 -27.02 3.48
C THR A 459 6.78 -26.93 2.84
N ASN A 460 6.38 -27.93 2.05
CA ASN A 460 5.05 -27.96 1.41
C ASN A 460 4.70 -26.68 0.61
N ARG A 461 5.67 -26.16 -0.17
CA ARG A 461 5.54 -24.91 -0.95
C ARG A 461 5.31 -23.67 -0.08
N ARG A 462 5.66 -23.73 1.20
CA ARG A 462 5.57 -22.62 2.16
C ARG A 462 6.88 -22.45 2.94
N CYS A 463 7.32 -21.21 3.12
CA CYS A 463 8.50 -20.95 3.94
C CYS A 463 8.25 -21.25 5.42
N GLU A 464 9.21 -21.91 6.05
CA GLU A 464 9.23 -22.21 7.48
C GLU A 464 10.55 -21.72 8.07
N CYS A 465 10.49 -20.81 9.04
CA CYS A 465 11.70 -20.19 9.58
C CYS A 465 12.45 -21.19 10.47
N ILE A 466 13.79 -21.22 10.35
CA ILE A 466 14.63 -22.17 11.09
C ILE A 466 14.57 -21.96 12.62
N SER A 467 14.23 -20.76 13.06
CA SER A 467 14.09 -20.40 14.47
C SER A 467 13.24 -19.15 14.65
N HIS A 468 12.84 -18.87 15.90
CA HIS A 468 12.14 -17.64 16.28
C HIS A 468 12.99 -16.37 16.19
N THR A 469 14.30 -16.48 15.90
CA THR A 469 15.15 -15.31 15.63
C THR A 469 14.94 -14.77 14.21
N TRP A 470 14.28 -15.55 13.34
CA TRP A 470 13.93 -15.16 11.98
C TRP A 470 12.42 -14.98 11.82
N THR A 471 12.06 -14.05 10.96
CA THR A 471 10.69 -13.62 10.74
C THR A 471 10.51 -13.04 9.34
N GLY A 472 9.32 -12.52 9.08
CA GLY A 472 8.85 -12.14 7.76
C GLY A 472 8.33 -13.35 6.99
N PRO A 473 7.53 -13.11 5.94
CA PRO A 473 6.93 -14.20 5.16
C PRO A 473 7.95 -15.19 4.56
N ARG A 474 9.14 -14.70 4.20
CA ARG A 474 10.25 -15.48 3.64
C ARG A 474 11.37 -15.76 4.64
N CYS A 475 11.19 -15.49 5.93
CA CYS A 475 12.21 -15.71 6.97
C CYS A 475 13.50 -14.91 6.75
N THR A 476 13.44 -13.79 6.03
CA THR A 476 14.59 -12.96 5.67
C THR A 476 14.83 -11.80 6.64
N GLU A 477 13.99 -11.65 7.66
CA GLU A 477 14.10 -10.58 8.64
C GLU A 477 14.49 -11.15 10.01
N THR A 478 15.28 -10.42 10.78
CA THR A 478 15.55 -10.78 12.17
C THR A 478 14.42 -10.29 13.07
N THR A 479 14.02 -11.07 14.07
CA THR A 479 13.12 -10.55 15.11
C THR A 479 13.84 -9.45 15.90
N SER A 480 13.19 -8.28 16.06
CA SER A 480 13.70 -7.23 16.96
C SER A 480 13.72 -7.78 18.38
N VAL A 481 14.93 -7.95 18.91
CA VAL A 481 15.20 -8.44 20.27
C VAL A 481 15.05 -7.25 21.21
N LYS A 482 14.07 -7.30 22.13
CA LYS A 482 14.00 -6.29 23.20
C LYS A 482 15.23 -6.45 24.10
N LYS A 483 15.69 -5.34 24.69
CA LYS A 483 16.75 -5.35 25.71
C LYS A 483 16.26 -6.18 26.92
N GLY A 484 16.59 -7.47 26.95
CA GLY A 484 16.12 -8.41 27.98
C GLY A 484 15.75 -9.81 27.49
N ASP A 485 15.59 -10.02 26.18
CA ASP A 485 15.36 -11.37 25.64
C ASP A 485 16.64 -12.19 25.66
N SER A 486 16.54 -13.43 26.15
CA SER A 486 17.67 -14.35 26.29
C SER A 486 18.14 -14.83 24.92
N GLN A 487 19.30 -14.34 24.51
CA GLN A 487 19.99 -14.80 23.31
C GLN A 487 20.38 -16.27 23.45
N TYR A 488 19.98 -17.10 22.48
CA TYR A 488 20.54 -18.45 22.33
C TYR A 488 21.83 -18.38 21.50
N GLY A 489 22.93 -18.44 22.24
CA GLY A 489 24.27 -18.87 21.84
C GLY A 489 24.92 -19.49 23.09
N PRO A 490 25.99 -20.29 22.99
CA PRO A 490 26.70 -20.72 24.18
C PRO A 490 27.02 -19.46 25.02
N PRO A 491 26.72 -19.45 26.34
CA PRO A 491 26.93 -18.29 27.19
C PRO A 491 28.29 -17.65 26.88
N LEU A 492 28.38 -16.31 26.86
CA LEU A 492 29.65 -15.65 26.55
C LEU A 492 30.80 -16.21 27.41
N THR A 493 30.50 -16.61 28.64
CA THR A 493 31.41 -17.32 29.55
C THR A 493 31.87 -18.68 29.03
N VAL A 494 30.98 -19.50 28.46
CA VAL A 494 31.30 -20.78 27.81
C VAL A 494 32.14 -20.56 26.56
N SER A 495 31.77 -19.58 25.73
CA SER A 495 32.52 -19.23 24.51
C SER A 495 33.94 -18.73 24.85
N ILE A 496 34.08 -17.90 25.88
CA ILE A 496 35.38 -17.45 26.41
C ILE A 496 36.15 -18.64 27.00
N ALA A 497 35.51 -19.53 27.77
CA ALA A 497 36.18 -20.69 28.35
C ALA A 497 36.73 -21.64 27.27
N VAL A 498 35.98 -21.87 26.18
CA VAL A 498 36.45 -22.64 25.03
C VAL A 498 37.62 -21.94 24.35
N ALA A 499 37.53 -20.64 24.08
CA ALA A 499 38.62 -19.87 23.46
C ALA A 499 39.90 -19.91 24.31
N VAL A 500 39.77 -19.73 25.63
CA VAL A 500 40.88 -19.83 26.59
C VAL A 500 41.46 -21.25 26.59
N GLY A 501 40.62 -22.28 26.56
CA GLY A 501 41.04 -23.68 26.46
C GLY A 501 41.85 -23.97 25.19
N VAL A 502 41.43 -23.42 24.04
CA VAL A 502 42.16 -23.53 22.77
C VAL A 502 43.51 -22.82 22.83
N VAL A 503 43.59 -21.63 23.44
CA VAL A 503 44.85 -20.91 23.64
C VAL A 503 45.81 -21.73 24.52
N PHE A 504 45.34 -22.29 25.63
CA PHE A 504 46.17 -23.13 26.50
C PHE A 504 46.62 -24.42 25.82
N ALA A 505 45.75 -25.08 25.05
CA ALA A 505 46.12 -26.27 24.29
C ALA A 505 47.19 -25.95 23.23
N THR A 506 47.05 -24.82 22.54
CA THR A 506 48.02 -24.35 21.54
C THR A 506 49.36 -24.03 22.21
N PHE A 507 49.34 -23.32 23.34
CA PHE A 507 50.55 -23.01 24.10
C PHE A 507 51.23 -24.26 24.65
N GLY A 508 50.45 -25.22 25.15
CA GLY A 508 50.93 -26.53 25.58
C GLY A 508 51.59 -27.32 24.46
N SER A 509 50.99 -27.31 23.26
CA SER A 509 51.55 -27.94 22.04
C SER A 509 52.89 -27.30 21.64
N ILE A 510 52.97 -25.96 21.67
CA ILE A 510 54.22 -25.22 21.39
C ILE A 510 55.30 -25.58 22.41
N LEU A 511 54.99 -25.58 23.71
CA LEU A 511 55.94 -25.94 24.77
C LEU A 511 56.38 -27.40 24.68
N TYR A 512 55.48 -28.31 24.34
CA TYR A 512 55.80 -29.72 24.10
C TYR A 512 56.77 -29.87 22.94
N THR A 513 56.53 -29.16 21.84
CA THR A 513 57.38 -29.15 20.65
C THR A 513 58.78 -28.60 20.98
N ILE A 514 58.86 -27.46 21.70
CA ILE A 514 60.15 -26.88 22.14
C ILE A 514 60.91 -27.85 23.08
N ARG A 515 60.21 -28.55 23.97
CA ARG A 515 60.83 -29.55 24.86
C ARG A 515 61.37 -30.76 24.08
N ASN A 516 60.63 -31.25 23.09
CA ASN A 516 61.11 -32.31 22.22
C ASN A 516 62.31 -31.86 21.39
N ASP A 517 62.27 -30.67 20.78
CA ASP A 517 63.39 -30.08 20.07
C ASP A 517 64.64 -29.96 20.95
N LYS A 518 64.47 -29.57 22.21
CA LYS A 518 65.59 -29.50 23.17
C LYS A 518 66.14 -30.89 23.50
N ARG A 519 65.27 -31.89 23.73
CA ARG A 519 65.68 -33.28 23.96
C ARG A 519 66.37 -33.90 22.74
N ASP A 520 65.93 -33.52 21.54
CA ASP A 520 66.49 -34.02 20.29
C ASP A 520 67.81 -33.33 19.97
N LYS A 521 67.97 -32.03 20.27
CA LYS A 521 69.28 -31.36 20.28
C LYS A 521 70.24 -31.97 21.30
N GLU A 522 69.79 -32.28 22.51
CA GLU A 522 70.62 -32.95 23.52
C GLU A 522 71.03 -34.37 23.08
N ARG A 523 70.11 -35.12 22.44
CA ARG A 523 70.43 -36.41 21.82
C ARG A 523 71.43 -36.25 20.68
N TRP A 524 71.24 -35.28 19.78
CA TRP A 524 72.14 -34.99 18.68
C TRP A 524 73.54 -34.60 19.18
N LEU A 525 73.64 -33.74 20.21
CA LEU A 525 74.91 -33.37 20.84
C LEU A 525 75.60 -34.57 21.48
N LYS A 526 74.88 -35.46 22.16
CA LYS A 526 75.44 -36.70 22.72
C LYS A 526 75.93 -37.64 21.61
N THR A 527 75.16 -37.82 20.55
CA THR A 527 75.55 -38.66 19.40
C THR A 527 76.78 -38.08 18.70
N ASN A 528 76.85 -36.77 18.49
CA ASN A 528 78.02 -36.09 17.92
C ASN A 528 79.24 -36.13 18.84
N ALA A 529 79.07 -35.98 20.16
CA ALA A 529 80.18 -36.12 21.11
C ALA A 529 80.75 -37.54 21.11
N ILE A 530 79.90 -38.58 20.98
CA ILE A 530 80.30 -39.98 20.83
C ILE A 530 81.02 -40.19 19.48
N GLN A 531 80.53 -39.62 18.38
CA GLN A 531 81.20 -39.69 17.08
C GLN A 531 82.54 -38.95 17.07
N MET A 532 82.63 -37.76 17.68
CA MET A 532 83.87 -37.02 17.84
C MET A 532 84.86 -37.73 18.75
N ALA A 533 84.41 -38.39 19.83
CA ALA A 533 85.28 -39.22 20.68
C ALA A 533 85.83 -40.44 19.94
N ARG A 534 85.03 -41.08 19.07
CA ARG A 534 85.50 -42.13 18.16
C ARG A 534 86.49 -41.60 17.12
N ALA A 535 86.26 -40.41 16.56
CA ALA A 535 87.21 -39.77 15.64
C ALA A 535 88.53 -39.36 16.33
N LYS A 536 88.47 -38.95 17.61
CA LYS A 536 89.65 -38.59 18.43
C LYS A 536 90.49 -39.80 18.87
N GLN A 537 89.96 -41.02 18.79
CA GLN A 537 90.70 -42.27 19.02
C GLN A 537 91.30 -42.90 17.75
N VAL A 538 91.06 -42.33 16.56
CA VAL A 538 91.57 -42.87 15.27
C VAL A 538 92.44 -41.83 14.52
N GLY A 539 92.91 -40.78 15.20
CA GLY A 539 93.65 -39.69 14.55
C GLY A 539 94.98 -39.30 15.22
N SER A 540 96.00 -40.16 15.12
CA SER A 540 97.41 -39.75 15.19
C SER A 540 98.26 -40.57 14.21
N SER A 541 98.81 -39.87 13.21
CA SER A 541 99.77 -40.32 12.16
C SER A 541 99.24 -41.34 11.13
N ALA A 542 99.43 -41.22 9.81
CA ALA A 542 100.54 -40.60 9.08
C ALA A 542 100.19 -40.20 7.62
N SER A 543 100.87 -39.14 7.15
CA SER A 543 101.62 -38.99 5.89
C SER A 543 101.03 -39.40 4.51
N ALA A 544 100.77 -38.35 3.72
CA ALA A 544 101.24 -38.07 2.35
C ALA A 544 100.67 -38.79 1.10
N ASN A 545 100.21 -37.91 0.20
CA ASN A 545 100.29 -37.86 -1.27
C ASN A 545 99.17 -38.45 -2.16
N GLU A 546 98.40 -37.50 -2.70
CA GLU A 546 98.16 -37.17 -4.13
C GLU A 546 97.66 -38.23 -5.10
N ALA A 547 96.44 -38.02 -5.61
CA ALA A 547 96.08 -37.85 -7.03
C ALA A 547 94.53 -37.72 -7.11
N GLU A 548 93.96 -36.57 -7.46
CA GLU A 548 93.68 -36.03 -8.80
C GLU A 548 92.36 -36.52 -9.45
N ILE A 549 91.52 -35.51 -9.74
CA ILE A 549 90.51 -35.32 -10.80
C ILE A 549 89.12 -36.05 -10.79
N VAL A 550 88.10 -35.20 -10.94
CA VAL A 550 86.96 -35.22 -11.91
C VAL A 550 85.56 -35.20 -11.27
N SER A 551 84.87 -34.07 -11.52
CA SER A 551 83.48 -33.85 -12.02
C SER A 551 82.37 -34.82 -11.54
N GLU A 552 81.16 -34.42 -11.19
CA GLU A 552 80.16 -33.86 -12.11
C GLU A 552 78.81 -33.76 -11.33
N LYS A 553 77.94 -32.81 -11.73
CA LYS A 553 76.44 -32.82 -11.75
C LYS A 553 75.70 -33.56 -10.62
N ALA A 554 74.65 -33.05 -9.99
CA ALA A 554 73.43 -32.35 -10.40
C ALA A 554 72.58 -32.39 -9.11
N GLY A 555 71.75 -31.42 -8.74
CA GLY A 555 70.58 -30.96 -9.50
C GLY A 555 69.32 -31.33 -8.72
N TYR A 556 68.28 -30.54 -8.95
CA TYR A 556 66.86 -30.74 -8.62
C TYR A 556 66.38 -30.28 -7.24
N SER A 557 65.66 -29.15 -7.11
CA SER A 557 64.30 -28.80 -7.58
C SER A 557 63.24 -29.14 -6.50
N THR A 558 62.12 -28.47 -6.25
CA THR A 558 61.40 -27.34 -6.88
C THR A 558 60.18 -27.02 -6.00
N ASN A 559 59.81 -25.73 -5.99
CA ASN A 559 58.48 -25.13 -6.13
C ASN A 559 57.26 -25.47 -5.25
N PHE A 560 56.66 -24.39 -4.75
CA PHE A 560 55.25 -23.97 -4.89
C PHE A 560 54.32 -24.92 -5.67
N VAL A 561 53.17 -25.26 -5.06
CA VAL A 561 51.83 -24.76 -5.42
C VAL A 561 51.04 -24.56 -4.12
#